data_AF-A0A804R652-F1
#
_entry.id   AF-A0A804R652-F1
#
_cell.length_a   1.000
_cell.length_b   1.000
_cell.length_c   1.000
_cell.angle_alpha   90.00
_cell.angle_beta   90.00
_cell.angle_gamma   90.00
#
_symmetry.space_group_name_H-M   'P 1'
#
loop_
_entity.id
_entity.type
_entity.pdbx_description
1 polymer ?
#
loop_
_entity_poly.entity_id
_entity_poly.type
_entity_poly.pdbx_seq_one_letter_code
_entity_poly.pdbx_strand_id
1 'polypeptide(L)'
;MSLAVDIRKSINRQHDIGFRELLEPKVWTDKHLAGEVQSFAALMKQALTKMTDEYHVANAMAKIHQAPSSDLVFIPLQAYLKVLKFIECVQYGKKERGHEPKRDGMINYHSLSNGTHAEIRNLFTLVVFDTLYPTNTEDENDCSS
;
A
#
# COMPACT_ATOMS: atom_id res chain seq x y z
N MET A 1 22.54 0.02 7.80
CA MET A 1 21.86 -0.21 6.50
C MET A 1 20.37 0.00 6.70
N SER A 2 19.64 0.51 5.70
CA SER A 2 18.20 0.76 5.82
C SER A 2 17.44 -0.56 5.79
N LEU A 3 16.40 -0.72 6.63
CA LEU A 3 15.50 -1.89 6.67
C LEU A 3 15.05 -2.34 5.28
N ALA A 4 14.78 -1.41 4.37
CA ALA A 4 14.37 -1.72 3.00
C ALA A 4 15.45 -2.50 2.22
N VAL A 5 16.72 -2.17 2.46
CA VAL A 5 17.87 -2.89 1.86
C VAL A 5 17.98 -4.30 2.42
N ASP A 6 17.74 -4.47 3.73
CA ASP A 6 17.79 -5.78 4.38
C ASP A 6 16.63 -6.67 3.94
N ILE A 7 15.42 -6.11 3.81
CA ILE A 7 14.26 -6.81 3.23
C ILE A 7 14.58 -7.22 1.79
N ARG A 8 15.04 -6.30 0.94
CA ARG A 8 15.40 -6.62 -0.45
C ARG A 8 16.41 -7.76 -0.53
N LYS A 9 17.43 -7.77 0.33
CA LYS A 9 18.44 -8.84 0.39
C LYS A 9 17.87 -10.19 0.87
N SER A 10 16.80 -10.17 1.65
CA SER A 10 16.16 -11.39 2.16
C SER A 10 15.19 -12.05 1.17
N ILE A 11 14.80 -11.35 0.10
CA ILE A 11 13.89 -11.90 -0.91
C ILE A 11 14.70 -12.82 -1.83
N ASN A 12 14.39 -14.12 -1.78
CA ASN A 12 14.99 -15.14 -2.62
C ASN A 12 14.08 -15.60 -3.78
N ARG A 13 12.88 -15.01 -3.90
CA ARG A 13 11.91 -15.31 -4.95
C ARG A 13 12.10 -14.39 -6.15
N GLN A 14 11.78 -14.90 -7.33
CA GLN A 14 11.67 -14.06 -8.51
C GLN A 14 10.41 -13.20 -8.40
N HIS A 15 10.50 -11.95 -8.84
CA HIS A 15 9.31 -11.11 -8.94
C HIS A 15 8.50 -11.51 -10.18
N ASP A 16 7.20 -11.18 -10.20
CA ASP A 16 6.36 -11.37 -11.38
C ASP A 16 6.92 -10.53 -12.55
N ILE A 17 7.25 -11.23 -13.64
CA ILE A 17 7.85 -10.66 -14.87
C ILE A 17 6.93 -9.66 -15.58
N GLY A 18 5.64 -9.58 -15.20
CA GLY A 18 4.72 -8.54 -15.62
C GLY A 18 5.15 -7.14 -15.16
N PHE A 19 5.88 -7.03 -14.05
CA PHE A 19 6.43 -5.77 -13.52
C PHE A 19 7.79 -5.46 -14.14
N ARG A 20 7.79 -5.04 -15.41
CA ARG A 20 9.01 -4.75 -16.18
C ARG A 20 9.91 -3.70 -15.51
N GLU A 21 9.33 -2.79 -14.74
CA GLU A 21 10.05 -1.78 -13.96
C GLU A 21 10.98 -2.39 -12.89
N LEU A 22 10.76 -3.65 -12.50
CA LEU A 22 11.61 -4.37 -11.55
C LEU A 22 12.77 -5.11 -12.22
N LEU A 23 12.71 -5.35 -13.53
CA LEU A 23 13.79 -5.98 -14.30
C LEU A 23 15.01 -5.08 -14.42
N GLU A 24 14.79 -3.77 -14.39
CA GLU A 24 15.83 -2.75 -14.44
C GLU A 24 15.91 -2.02 -13.10
N PRO A 25 16.68 -2.54 -12.12
CA PRO A 25 16.77 -1.92 -10.80
C PRO A 25 17.37 -0.52 -10.93
N LYS A 26 16.52 0.50 -10.82
CA LYS A 26 16.95 1.89 -10.71
C LYS A 26 17.62 2.09 -9.35
N VAL A 27 18.90 2.46 -9.37
CA VAL A 27 19.60 2.87 -8.15
C VAL A 27 19.11 4.27 -7.78
N TRP A 28 18.21 4.35 -6.80
CA TRP A 28 17.77 5.64 -6.26
C TRP A 28 18.73 6.11 -5.17
N THR A 29 19.06 7.39 -5.20
CA THR A 29 19.65 8.04 -4.02
C THR A 29 18.58 8.16 -2.93
N ASP A 30 18.98 8.17 -1.66
CA ASP A 30 18.05 8.35 -0.53
C ASP A 30 17.16 9.59 -0.72
N LYS A 31 17.73 10.67 -1.27
CA LYS A 31 17.01 11.92 -1.58
C LYS A 31 15.98 11.73 -2.69
N HIS A 32 16.31 11.02 -3.75
CA HIS A 32 15.38 10.74 -4.85
C HIS A 32 14.23 9.85 -4.38
N LEU A 33 14.53 8.76 -3.67
CA LEU A 33 13.52 7.88 -3.07
C LEU A 33 12.60 8.65 -2.11
N ALA A 34 13.15 9.49 -1.24
CA ALA A 34 12.35 10.32 -0.34
C ALA A 34 11.42 11.28 -1.11
N GLY A 35 11.92 11.87 -2.21
CA GLY A 35 11.13 12.73 -3.09
C GLY A 35 9.97 11.99 -3.75
N GLU A 36 10.22 10.80 -4.32
CA GLU A 36 9.19 9.95 -4.91
C GLU A 36 8.11 9.55 -3.90
N VAL A 37 8.54 9.14 -2.70
CA VAL A 37 7.64 8.77 -1.61
C VAL A 37 6.79 9.96 -1.13
N GLN A 38 7.35 11.17 -1.09
CA GLN A 38 6.61 12.40 -0.78
C GLN A 38 5.62 12.79 -1.88
N SER A 39 6.02 12.69 -3.15
CA SER A 39 5.15 12.93 -4.30
C SER A 39 3.97 11.95 -4.30
N PHE A 40 4.22 10.67 -4.04
CA PHE A 40 3.18 9.66 -3.90
C PHE A 40 2.22 9.97 -2.75
N ALA A 41 2.75 10.35 -1.58
CA ALA A 41 1.96 10.80 -0.44
C ALA A 41 1.05 12.01 -0.78
N ALA A 42 1.56 12.96 -1.57
CA ALA A 42 0.78 14.12 -2.02
C ALA A 42 -0.34 13.71 -3.00
N LEU A 43 -0.06 12.81 -3.95
CA LEU A 43 -1.06 12.28 -4.88
C LEU A 43 -2.16 11.49 -4.15
N MET A 44 -1.80 10.64 -3.18
CA MET A 44 -2.77 9.94 -2.35
C MET A 44 -3.68 10.91 -1.61
N LYS A 45 -3.11 11.93 -0.96
CA LYS A 45 -3.88 12.98 -0.27
C LYS A 45 -4.84 13.67 -1.24
N GLN A 46 -4.37 14.05 -2.42
CA GLN A 46 -5.20 14.70 -3.43
C GLN A 46 -6.35 13.79 -3.89
N ALA A 47 -6.08 12.51 -4.18
CA ALA A 47 -7.10 11.54 -4.59
C ALA A 47 -8.16 11.37 -3.50
N LEU A 48 -7.74 11.20 -2.25
CA LEU A 48 -8.63 11.07 -1.10
C LEU A 48 -9.49 12.32 -0.88
N THR A 49 -8.93 13.53 -1.03
CA THR A 49 -9.70 14.78 -0.97
C THR A 49 -10.75 14.84 -2.09
N LYS A 50 -10.42 14.40 -3.31
CA LYS A 50 -11.39 14.33 -4.41
C LYS A 50 -12.51 13.31 -4.13
N MET A 51 -12.22 12.22 -3.43
CA MET A 51 -13.23 11.22 -3.03
C MET A 51 -14.16 11.70 -1.90
N THR A 52 -13.85 12.83 -1.25
CA THR A 52 -14.75 13.52 -0.30
C THR A 52 -15.58 14.63 -0.93
N ASP A 53 -15.33 14.96 -2.21
CA ASP A 53 -15.94 16.10 -2.89
C ASP A 53 -16.99 15.64 -3.91
N GLU A 54 -18.23 16.12 -3.75
CA GLU A 54 -19.38 15.73 -4.57
C GLU A 54 -19.16 15.99 -6.05
N TYR A 55 -18.60 17.15 -6.42
CA TYR A 55 -18.36 17.50 -7.82
C TYR A 55 -17.35 16.55 -8.47
N HIS A 56 -16.25 16.24 -7.78
CA HIS A 56 -15.22 15.35 -8.29
C HIS A 56 -15.73 13.91 -8.41
N VAL A 57 -16.47 13.43 -7.41
CA VAL A 57 -17.09 12.11 -7.43
C VAL A 57 -18.11 12.02 -8.56
N ALA A 58 -19.03 12.97 -8.71
CA ALA A 58 -20.03 12.97 -9.76
C ALA A 58 -19.38 12.96 -11.17
N ASN A 59 -18.33 13.77 -11.38
CA ASN A 59 -17.61 13.80 -12.65
C ASN A 59 -16.84 12.51 -12.95
N ALA A 60 -16.33 11.81 -11.92
CA ALA A 60 -15.71 10.51 -12.08
C ALA A 60 -16.76 9.43 -12.41
N MET A 61 -17.89 9.44 -11.71
CA MET A 61 -19.00 8.50 -11.87
C MET A 61 -19.67 8.63 -13.24
N ALA A 62 -19.82 9.86 -13.76
CA ALA A 62 -20.37 10.10 -15.09
C ALA A 62 -19.58 9.41 -16.23
N LYS A 63 -18.31 9.08 -16.01
CA LYS A 63 -17.45 8.37 -16.98
C LYS A 63 -17.63 6.86 -16.95
N ILE A 64 -18.33 6.33 -15.95
CA ILE A 64 -18.55 4.89 -15.74
C ILE A 64 -20.03 4.62 -15.98
N HIS A 65 -20.38 4.24 -17.21
CA HIS A 65 -21.79 4.06 -17.62
C HIS A 65 -22.60 3.06 -16.77
N GLN A 66 -21.91 2.15 -16.05
CA GLN A 66 -22.53 1.12 -15.21
C GLN A 66 -22.50 1.47 -13.71
N ALA A 67 -22.04 2.67 -13.35
CA ALA A 67 -21.83 2.98 -11.95
C ALA A 67 -23.16 3.18 -11.22
N PRO A 68 -23.36 2.53 -10.06
CA PRO A 68 -24.58 2.70 -9.29
C PRO A 68 -24.67 4.14 -8.78
N SER A 69 -25.87 4.72 -8.83
CA SER A 69 -26.18 5.96 -8.10
C SER A 69 -26.26 5.63 -6.61
N SER A 70 -25.13 5.72 -5.91
CA SER A 70 -25.05 5.38 -4.49
C SER A 70 -24.08 6.29 -3.77
N ASP A 71 -24.45 6.78 -2.59
CA ASP A 71 -23.56 7.54 -1.71
C ASP A 71 -22.40 6.68 -1.15
N LEU A 72 -22.42 5.37 -1.39
CA LEU A 72 -21.35 4.44 -1.00
C LEU A 72 -20.02 4.70 -1.73
N VAL A 73 -20.02 5.55 -2.76
CA VAL A 73 -18.80 5.95 -3.47
C VAL A 73 -17.99 6.99 -2.72
N PHE A 74 -18.60 7.69 -1.76
CA PHE A 74 -17.90 8.67 -0.94
C PHE A 74 -17.07 7.99 0.12
N ILE A 75 -15.82 8.43 0.27
CA ILE A 75 -15.02 7.98 1.41
C ILE A 75 -15.57 8.62 2.69
N PRO A 76 -15.91 7.84 3.73
CA PRO A 76 -16.33 8.40 5.00
C PRO A 76 -15.24 9.29 5.58
N LEU A 77 -15.61 10.44 6.15
CA LEU A 77 -14.66 11.40 6.72
C LEU A 77 -13.69 10.76 7.72
N GLN A 78 -14.17 9.81 8.53
CA GLN A 78 -13.33 9.09 9.48
C GLN A 78 -12.23 8.25 8.78
N ALA A 79 -12.55 7.60 7.66
CA ALA A 79 -11.59 6.86 6.87
C ALA A 79 -10.56 7.81 6.23
N TYR A 80 -11.03 8.92 5.66
CA TYR A 80 -10.17 9.98 5.14
C TYR A 80 -9.15 10.46 6.19
N LEU A 81 -9.61 10.81 7.39
CA LEU A 81 -8.74 11.30 8.46
C LEU A 81 -7.74 10.24 8.95
N LYS A 82 -8.14 8.96 9.04
CA LYS A 82 -7.23 7.85 9.39
C LYS A 82 -6.10 7.72 8.37
N VAL A 83 -6.42 7.79 7.07
CA VAL A 83 -5.42 7.68 6.01
C VAL A 83 -4.52 8.92 5.95
N LEU A 84 -5.04 10.12 6.18
CA LEU A 84 -4.21 11.32 6.28
C LEU A 84 -3.17 11.20 7.39
N LYS A 85 -3.57 10.71 8.57
CA LYS A 85 -2.66 10.50 9.71
C LYS A 85 -1.56 9.49 9.38
N PHE A 86 -1.90 8.44 8.64
CA PHE A 86 -0.93 7.47 8.16
C PHE A 86 0.09 8.10 7.19
N ILE A 87 -0.37 8.91 6.24
CA ILE A 87 0.48 9.58 5.24
C ILE A 87 1.33 10.69 5.89
N GLU A 88 0.86 11.33 6.96
CA GLU A 88 1.60 12.38 7.68
C GLU A 88 2.99 11.92 8.15
N CYS A 89 3.11 10.64 8.56
CA CYS A 89 4.38 10.04 8.97
C CYS A 89 5.43 10.07 7.84
N VAL A 90 4.97 9.99 6.59
CA VAL A 90 5.80 10.06 5.39
C VAL A 90 6.22 11.50 5.08
N GLN A 91 5.31 12.46 5.25
CA GLN A 91 5.54 13.87 4.89
C GLN A 91 6.53 14.57 5.82
N TYR A 92 6.48 14.27 7.12
CA TYR A 92 7.30 14.96 8.13
C TYR A 92 8.50 14.15 8.62
N GLY A 93 8.75 12.97 8.06
CA GLY A 93 9.85 12.10 8.48
C GLY A 93 9.78 11.65 9.94
N LYS A 94 8.61 11.78 10.59
CA LYS A 94 8.40 11.33 11.96
C LYS A 94 8.37 9.81 11.96
N LYS A 95 9.48 9.19 12.37
CA LYS A 95 9.49 7.76 12.67
C LYS A 95 8.53 7.51 13.83
N GLU A 96 7.54 6.64 13.64
CA GLU A 96 6.84 6.05 14.78
C GLU A 96 7.89 5.35 15.64
N ARG A 97 8.04 5.80 16.90
CA ARG A 97 8.97 5.17 17.83
C ARG A 97 8.39 3.80 18.23
N GLY A 98 9.21 2.76 18.14
CA GLY A 98 8.89 1.44 18.69
C GLY A 98 8.09 0.51 17.79
N HIS A 99 7.90 0.83 16.50
CA HIS A 99 7.31 -0.13 15.57
C HIS A 99 8.39 -0.98 14.90
N GLU A 100 8.40 -2.29 15.18
CA GLU A 100 9.16 -3.27 14.42
C GLU A 100 8.26 -3.91 13.35
N PRO A 101 8.73 -4.03 12.09
CA PRO A 101 8.00 -4.75 11.05
C PRO A 101 7.83 -6.21 11.47
N LYS A 102 6.61 -6.73 11.37
CA LYS A 102 6.37 -8.16 11.52
C LYS A 102 7.03 -8.91 10.37
N ARG A 103 7.65 -10.04 10.71
CA ARG A 103 8.31 -10.95 9.74
C ARG A 103 7.59 -12.28 9.60
N ASP A 104 6.60 -12.53 10.45
CA ASP A 104 5.83 -13.78 10.50
C ASP A 104 4.74 -13.87 9.43
N GLY A 105 4.48 -12.79 8.69
CA GLY A 105 3.40 -12.72 7.71
C GLY A 105 2.00 -12.62 8.34
N MET A 106 1.89 -12.52 9.67
CA MET A 106 0.62 -12.65 10.37
C MET A 106 -0.11 -11.30 10.49
N ILE A 107 -1.37 -11.30 10.06
CA ILE A 107 -2.27 -10.15 10.20
C ILE A 107 -2.98 -10.23 11.56
N ASN A 108 -2.82 -9.20 12.39
CA ASN A 108 -3.63 -9.03 13.59
C ASN A 108 -4.94 -8.31 13.24
N TYR A 109 -5.98 -9.09 12.93
CA TYR A 109 -7.28 -8.55 12.51
C TYR A 109 -7.93 -7.61 13.52
N HIS A 110 -7.66 -7.76 14.83
CA HIS A 110 -8.15 -6.85 15.85
C HIS A 110 -7.47 -5.47 15.77
N SER A 111 -6.16 -5.45 15.57
CA SER A 111 -5.41 -4.19 15.36
C SER A 111 -5.76 -3.54 14.02
N LEU A 112 -5.96 -4.36 12.99
CA LEU A 112 -6.36 -3.91 11.66
C LEU A 112 -7.75 -3.27 11.68
N SER A 113 -8.73 -3.88 12.34
CA SER A 113 -10.10 -3.32 12.45
C SER A 113 -10.13 -2.00 13.22
N ASN A 114 -9.25 -1.86 14.21
CA ASN A 114 -9.04 -0.60 14.92
C ASN A 114 -8.29 0.46 14.08
N GLY A 115 -7.67 0.06 12.98
CA GLY A 115 -6.94 0.93 12.06
C GLY A 115 -5.62 1.42 12.63
N THR A 116 -4.89 0.58 13.36
CA THR A 116 -3.56 0.94 13.85
C THR A 116 -2.59 1.07 12.67
N HIS A 117 -1.75 2.12 12.68
CA HIS A 117 -0.83 2.37 11.56
C HIS A 117 0.17 1.22 11.36
N ALA A 118 0.60 0.60 12.45
CA ALA A 118 1.47 -0.57 12.46
C ALA A 118 0.88 -1.73 11.65
N GLU A 119 -0.39 -2.07 11.89
CA GLU A 119 -1.03 -3.19 11.20
C GLU A 119 -1.42 -2.83 9.76
N ILE A 120 -1.81 -1.58 9.51
CA ILE A 120 -2.05 -1.09 8.14
C ILE A 120 -0.75 -1.16 7.32
N ARG A 121 0.39 -0.76 7.89
CA ARG A 121 1.71 -0.88 7.23
C ARG A 121 2.07 -2.34 7.00
N ASN A 122 1.83 -3.21 7.97
CA ASN A 122 2.07 -4.65 7.83
C ASN A 122 1.25 -5.22 6.67
N LEU A 123 -0.06 -4.99 6.66
CA LEU A 123 -0.95 -5.44 5.59
C LEU A 123 -0.52 -4.89 4.22
N PHE A 124 -0.24 -3.60 4.13
CA PHE A 124 0.23 -2.99 2.88
C PHE A 124 1.54 -3.61 2.39
N THR A 125 2.45 -3.90 3.31
CA THR A 125 3.72 -4.59 3.02
C THR A 125 3.45 -5.98 2.46
N LEU A 126 2.58 -6.77 3.10
CA LEU A 126 2.21 -8.10 2.62
C LEU A 126 1.58 -8.04 1.23
N VAL A 127 0.57 -7.18 1.03
CA VAL A 127 -0.09 -7.01 -0.27
C VAL A 127 0.91 -6.65 -1.36
N VAL A 128 1.82 -5.71 -1.11
CA VAL A 128 2.85 -5.33 -2.09
C VAL A 128 3.80 -6.49 -2.37
N PHE A 129 4.31 -7.18 -1.36
CA PHE A 129 5.25 -8.28 -1.56
C PHE A 129 4.60 -9.51 -2.19
N ASP A 130 3.37 -9.88 -1.81
CA ASP A 130 2.65 -10.99 -2.42
C ASP A 130 2.27 -10.70 -3.88
N THR A 131 1.99 -9.44 -4.21
CA THR A 131 1.73 -9.02 -5.59
C THR A 131 3.00 -9.05 -6.43
N LEU A 132 4.11 -8.54 -5.90
CA LEU A 132 5.37 -8.45 -6.65
C LEU A 132 6.12 -9.78 -6.69
N TYR A 133 6.00 -10.63 -5.66
CA TYR A 133 6.71 -11.90 -5.49
C TYR A 133 5.71 -13.01 -5.13
N PRO A 134 4.86 -13.41 -6.10
CA PRO A 134 3.81 -14.38 -5.84
C PRO A 134 4.40 -15.70 -5.31
N THR A 135 3.70 -16.31 -4.35
CA THR A 135 3.96 -17.70 -3.96
C THR A 135 3.55 -18.60 -5.12
N ASN A 136 4.47 -19.41 -5.64
CA ASN A 136 4.11 -20.50 -6.55
C ASN A 136 3.19 -21.48 -5.78
N THR A 137 1.88 -21.33 -5.92
CA THR A 137 0.90 -22.30 -5.39
C THR A 137 0.70 -23.49 -6.33
N GLU A 138 1.64 -23.74 -7.25
CA GLU A 138 1.56 -24.86 -8.20
C GLU A 138 2.05 -26.20 -7.60
N ASP A 139 2.51 -26.22 -6.34
CA ASP A 139 3.02 -27.44 -5.67
C ASP A 139 2.07 -28.04 -4.59
N GLU A 140 0.84 -27.52 -4.42
CA GLU A 140 -0.14 -28.07 -3.44
C GLU A 140 -1.36 -28.79 -4.06
N ASN A 141 -1.21 -29.33 -5.28
CA ASN A 141 -2.26 -30.17 -5.90
C ASN A 141 -1.82 -31.62 -6.19
N ASP A 142 -0.85 -32.14 -5.43
CA ASP A 142 -0.69 -33.59 -5.24
C ASP A 142 -1.68 -34.11 -4.19
N CYS A 143 -2.98 -33.92 -4.47
CA CYS A 143 -4.00 -34.85 -4.00
C CYS A 143 -4.00 -36.03 -4.98
N SER A 144 -2.95 -36.85 -4.93
CA SER A 144 -2.94 -38.14 -5.61
C SER A 144 -3.98 -39.05 -4.93
N SER A 145 -4.87 -39.58 -5.78
CA SER A 145 -5.81 -40.66 -5.46
C SER A 145 -5.14 -41.92 -4.92
#